data_AF-A0A410JZJ7-F1
#
_entry.id   AF-A0A410JZJ7-F1
#
_cell.length_a   1.000
_cell.length_b   1.000
_cell.length_c   1.000
_cell.angle_alpha   90.00
_cell.angle_beta   90.00
_cell.angle_gamma   90.00
#
_symmetry.space_group_name_H-M   'P 1'
#
loop_
_entity.id
_entity.type
_entity.pdbx_description
1 polymer ?
#
loop_
_entity_poly.entity_id
_entity_poly.type
_entity_poly.pdbx_seq_one_letter_code
_entity_poly.pdbx_strand_id
1 'polypeptide(L)'
;MRKIFLLALVLLTFGCGAKTNIEKVNYSKNFSPSLMSRIAVLDFTVVNGLRYDSSNIADRFTAELVGSELFTVVDRKDVDKVMKEVGYQFKNSEIGTLDDKTIQKLQQIGADTLLTGKLISFNQDFKGRERVYSEAHLTAKLIRIETGEVVWSAEILKSSKPDKIRKEASHPEELLSDIIKTMCVPLKTENKFRRIIKI
;
A
#
# COMPACT_ATOMS: atom_id res chain seq x y z
N MET A 1 37.87 -43.20 -1.49
CA MET A 1 36.64 -42.84 -2.24
C MET A 1 35.42 -42.51 -1.37
N ARG A 2 35.30 -43.03 -0.13
CA ARG A 2 34.17 -42.78 0.78
C ARG A 2 34.11 -41.37 1.42
N LYS A 3 35.24 -40.64 1.45
CA LYS A 3 35.35 -39.30 2.07
C LYS A 3 34.91 -38.15 1.15
N ILE A 4 34.87 -38.35 -0.17
CA ILE A 4 34.45 -37.33 -1.15
C ILE A 4 32.91 -37.22 -1.19
N PHE A 5 32.21 -38.34 -0.98
CA PHE A 5 30.74 -38.37 -0.96
C PHE A 5 30.13 -37.65 0.27
N LEU A 6 30.87 -37.61 1.39
CA LEU A 6 30.44 -36.90 2.61
C LEU A 6 30.59 -35.37 2.51
N LEU A 7 31.47 -34.87 1.63
CA LEU A 7 31.66 -33.43 1.45
C LEU A 7 30.55 -32.79 0.60
N ALA A 8 29.98 -33.55 -0.34
CA ALA A 8 28.91 -33.08 -1.22
C ALA A 8 27.54 -32.99 -0.51
N LEU A 9 27.32 -33.78 0.55
CA LEU A 9 26.07 -33.78 1.31
C LEU A 9 25.94 -32.59 2.28
N VAL A 10 27.08 -32.02 2.71
CA VAL A 10 27.12 -30.87 3.64
C VAL A 10 26.87 -29.53 2.92
N LEU A 11 27.07 -29.47 1.59
CA LEU A 11 26.86 -28.26 0.80
C LEU A 11 25.39 -27.99 0.42
N LEU A 12 24.47 -28.93 0.69
CA LEU A 12 23.06 -28.80 0.33
C LEU A 12 22.15 -28.24 1.45
N THR A 13 22.68 -27.95 2.65
CA THR A 13 21.85 -27.52 3.80
C THR A 13 21.86 -26.01 4.08
N PHE A 14 22.45 -25.18 3.23
CA PHE A 14 22.46 -23.71 3.39
C PHE A 14 21.48 -22.96 2.45
N GLY A 15 20.39 -23.62 2.06
CA GLY A 15 19.23 -22.95 1.46
C GLY A 15 18.43 -22.19 2.52
N CYS A 16 19.01 -21.15 3.13
CA CYS A 16 18.26 -20.22 3.96
C CYS A 16 17.25 -19.50 3.06
N GLY A 17 15.97 -19.89 3.13
CA GLY A 17 14.90 -19.30 2.33
C GLY A 17 14.88 -17.80 2.51
N ALA A 18 15.24 -17.06 1.46
CA ALA A 18 15.31 -15.62 1.49
C ALA A 18 13.96 -15.02 1.91
N LYS A 19 13.99 -14.04 2.83
CA LYS A 19 12.84 -13.18 3.09
C LYS A 19 12.55 -12.42 1.80
N THR A 20 11.45 -12.74 1.13
CA THR A 20 10.94 -11.90 0.05
C THR A 20 10.36 -10.66 0.72
N ASN A 21 11.07 -9.55 0.63
CA ASN A 21 10.56 -8.22 0.96
C ASN A 21 10.61 -7.40 -0.32
N ILE A 22 9.50 -6.75 -0.64
CA ILE A 22 9.45 -5.74 -1.69
C ILE A 22 9.27 -4.43 -0.96
N GLU A 23 10.11 -3.44 -1.25
CA GLU A 23 9.92 -2.07 -0.81
C GLU A 23 10.34 -1.16 -1.95
N LYS A 24 9.35 -0.67 -2.69
CA LYS A 24 9.56 0.24 -3.81
C LYS A 24 8.69 1.47 -3.59
N VAL A 25 9.30 2.63 -3.71
CA VAL A 25 8.61 3.92 -3.68
C VAL A 25 9.13 4.74 -4.85
N ASN A 26 8.23 5.23 -5.70
CA ASN A 26 8.54 5.98 -6.90
C ASN A 26 7.78 7.31 -6.92
N TYR A 27 8.41 8.32 -7.52
CA TYR A 27 7.82 9.64 -7.75
C TYR A 27 7.89 9.97 -9.25
N SER A 28 6.91 10.70 -9.76
CA SER A 28 7.03 11.27 -11.10
C SER A 28 8.14 12.32 -11.11
N LYS A 29 8.78 12.51 -12.27
CA LYS A 29 9.83 13.53 -12.43
C LYS A 29 9.31 14.95 -12.19
N ASN A 30 8.00 15.14 -12.37
CA ASN A 30 7.32 16.42 -12.21
C ASN A 30 6.61 16.53 -10.85
N PHE A 31 6.89 15.61 -9.92
CA PHE A 31 6.29 15.68 -8.60
C PHE A 31 6.71 16.98 -7.90
N SER A 32 5.73 17.73 -7.42
CA SER A 32 5.94 18.79 -6.44
C SER A 32 4.81 18.73 -5.40
N PRO A 33 5.10 18.82 -4.09
CA PRO A 33 4.07 18.88 -3.06
C PRO A 33 3.07 20.02 -3.30
N SER A 34 3.51 21.12 -3.92
CA SER A 34 2.64 22.26 -4.27
C SER A 34 1.55 21.93 -5.30
N LEU A 35 1.65 20.80 -5.99
CA LEU A 35 0.66 20.35 -6.99
C LEU A 35 -0.47 19.52 -6.34
N MET A 36 -0.40 19.26 -5.04
CA MET A 36 -1.35 18.44 -4.30
C MET A 36 -1.79 19.19 -3.04
N SER A 37 -2.97 19.80 -3.06
CA SER A 37 -3.49 20.53 -1.90
C SER A 37 -4.51 19.71 -1.12
N ARG A 38 -5.30 18.89 -1.83
CA ARG A 38 -6.45 18.18 -1.25
C ARG A 38 -6.57 16.77 -1.82
N ILE A 39 -6.32 15.77 -0.96
CA ILE A 39 -6.34 14.36 -1.34
C ILE A 39 -7.65 13.71 -0.93
N ALA A 40 -8.34 13.09 -1.90
CA ALA A 40 -9.41 12.14 -1.64
C ALA A 40 -8.83 10.72 -1.54
N VAL A 41 -9.06 10.05 -0.41
CA VAL A 41 -8.67 8.65 -0.22
C VAL A 41 -9.83 7.77 -0.64
N LEU A 42 -9.62 6.96 -1.67
CA LEU A 42 -10.60 6.02 -2.19
C LEU A 42 -10.41 4.64 -1.55
N ASP A 43 -11.46 3.84 -1.63
CA ASP A 43 -11.38 2.42 -1.29
C ASP A 43 -10.31 1.72 -2.13
N PHE A 44 -9.58 0.84 -1.47
CA PHE A 44 -8.58 0.01 -2.12
C PHE A 44 -9.27 -1.19 -2.77
N THR A 45 -8.69 -1.66 -3.87
CA THR A 45 -9.11 -2.93 -4.46
C THR A 45 -8.43 -4.08 -3.73
N VAL A 46 -9.09 -5.24 -3.69
CA VAL A 46 -8.56 -6.45 -3.06
C VAL A 46 -8.56 -7.55 -4.11
N VAL A 47 -7.46 -8.31 -4.21
CA VAL A 47 -7.40 -9.45 -5.15
C VAL A 47 -8.52 -10.45 -4.85
N ASN A 48 -9.17 -10.94 -5.91
CA ASN A 48 -10.24 -11.92 -5.83
C ASN A 48 -9.83 -13.14 -4.96
N GLY A 49 -10.69 -13.53 -4.03
CA GLY A 49 -10.46 -14.65 -3.11
C GLY A 49 -9.91 -14.25 -1.75
N LEU A 50 -9.39 -13.03 -1.58
CA LEU A 50 -9.03 -12.50 -0.26
C LEU A 50 -10.29 -12.00 0.47
N ARG A 51 -10.48 -12.45 1.72
CA ARG A 51 -11.56 -11.99 2.60
C ARG A 51 -11.03 -10.90 3.51
N TYR A 52 -10.86 -9.71 2.96
CA TYR A 52 -10.45 -8.52 3.70
C TYR A 52 -11.33 -7.34 3.30
N ASP A 53 -11.81 -6.59 4.28
CA ASP A 53 -12.60 -5.38 4.04
C ASP A 53 -11.66 -4.20 3.72
N SER A 54 -11.63 -3.83 2.43
CA SER A 54 -10.70 -2.85 1.90
C SER A 54 -10.95 -1.42 2.39
N SER A 55 -12.14 -1.14 2.92
CA SER A 55 -12.47 0.13 3.58
C SER A 55 -11.49 0.44 4.71
N ASN A 56 -11.04 -0.59 5.44
CA ASN A 56 -10.09 -0.46 6.53
C ASN A 56 -8.71 0.04 6.07
N ILE A 57 -8.33 -0.18 4.80
CA ILE A 57 -7.07 0.35 4.27
C ILE A 57 -7.21 1.85 4.04
N ALA A 58 -8.32 2.29 3.44
CA ALA A 58 -8.62 3.70 3.22
C ALA A 58 -8.71 4.48 4.55
N ASP A 59 -9.36 3.90 5.57
CA ASP A 59 -9.42 4.50 6.91
C ASP A 59 -8.04 4.65 7.56
N ARG A 60 -7.18 3.63 7.43
CA ARG A 60 -5.81 3.68 7.97
C ARG A 60 -4.96 4.71 7.25
N PHE A 61 -5.05 4.82 5.92
CA PHE A 61 -4.37 5.89 5.19
C PHE A 61 -4.88 7.27 5.62
N THR A 62 -6.20 7.44 5.73
CA THR A 62 -6.81 8.68 6.19
C THR A 62 -6.27 9.05 7.57
N ALA A 63 -6.34 8.15 8.54
CA ALA A 63 -5.85 8.37 9.90
C ALA A 63 -4.35 8.71 9.94
N GLU A 64 -3.53 8.04 9.12
CA GLU A 64 -2.08 8.31 9.07
C GLU A 64 -1.75 9.64 8.38
N LEU A 65 -2.56 10.08 7.41
CA LEU A 65 -2.30 11.29 6.61
C LEU A 65 -3.01 12.54 7.12
N VAL A 66 -3.99 12.40 8.02
CA VAL A 66 -4.54 13.55 8.76
C VAL A 66 -3.40 14.25 9.50
N GLY A 67 -3.27 15.56 9.27
CA GLY A 67 -2.17 16.37 9.82
C GLY A 67 -0.89 16.36 8.99
N SER A 68 -0.92 15.87 7.74
CA SER A 68 0.17 16.11 6.78
C SER A 68 0.42 17.61 6.60
N GLU A 69 1.70 17.99 6.52
CA GLU A 69 2.14 19.35 6.18
C GLU A 69 2.04 19.63 4.67
N LEU A 70 1.86 18.59 3.85
CA LEU A 70 1.90 18.68 2.39
C LEU A 70 0.53 18.95 1.79
N PHE A 71 -0.53 18.41 2.39
CA PHE A 71 -1.90 18.46 1.84
C PHE A 71 -2.93 18.23 2.94
N THR A 72 -4.18 18.55 2.63
CA THR A 72 -5.33 18.20 3.47
C THR A 72 -6.04 16.96 2.93
N VAL A 73 -6.61 16.14 3.81
CA VAL A 73 -7.39 14.97 3.42
C VAL A 73 -8.87 15.35 3.37
N VAL A 74 -9.56 15.00 2.28
CA VAL A 74 -11.00 15.22 2.11
C VAL A 74 -11.77 14.19 2.95
N ASP A 75 -12.91 14.59 3.53
CA ASP A 75 -13.75 13.68 4.32
C ASP A 75 -14.22 12.51 3.44
N ARG A 76 -14.00 11.30 3.96
CA ARG A 76 -14.35 10.06 3.28
C ARG A 76 -15.85 9.94 3.00
N LYS A 77 -16.72 10.48 3.86
CA LYS A 77 -18.17 10.46 3.62
C LYS A 77 -18.56 11.22 2.37
N ASP A 78 -17.89 12.34 2.10
CA ASP A 78 -18.14 13.16 0.92
C ASP A 78 -17.64 12.43 -0.34
N VAL A 79 -16.46 11.81 -0.25
CA VAL A 79 -15.90 10.97 -1.31
C VAL A 79 -16.85 9.80 -1.63
N ASP A 80 -17.27 9.03 -0.63
CA ASP A 80 -18.18 7.89 -0.80
C ASP A 80 -19.52 8.29 -1.41
N LYS A 81 -20.06 9.44 -0.98
CA LYS A 81 -21.29 10.00 -1.56
C LYS A 81 -21.10 10.30 -3.04
N VAL A 82 -20.01 10.99 -3.40
CA VAL A 82 -19.67 11.28 -4.80
C VAL A 82 -19.56 10.00 -5.61
N MET A 83 -18.77 9.01 -5.14
CA MET A 83 -18.55 7.76 -5.87
C MET A 83 -19.85 6.97 -6.09
N LYS A 84 -20.75 6.95 -5.09
CA LYS A 84 -22.09 6.35 -5.21
C LYS A 84 -22.95 7.06 -6.25
N GLU A 85 -22.96 8.40 -6.26
CA GLU A 85 -23.79 9.17 -7.18
C GLU A 85 -23.34 9.07 -8.64
N VAL A 86 -22.05 8.83 -8.89
CA VAL A 86 -21.54 8.60 -10.26
C VAL A 86 -21.67 7.14 -10.68
N GLY A 87 -22.12 6.25 -9.80
CA GLY A 87 -22.24 4.82 -10.09
C GLY A 87 -20.90 4.12 -10.24
N TYR A 88 -19.82 4.73 -9.74
CA TYR A 88 -18.48 4.19 -9.87
C TYR A 88 -18.34 2.96 -8.96
N GLN A 89 -18.23 1.78 -9.56
CA GLN A 89 -17.99 0.54 -8.83
C GLN A 89 -16.51 0.15 -8.96
N PHE A 90 -15.78 0.22 -7.84
CA PHE A 90 -14.36 -0.20 -7.74
C PHE A 90 -14.12 -1.69 -8.02
N LYS A 91 -15.16 -2.49 -8.24
CA LYS A 91 -15.05 -3.95 -8.23
C LYS A 91 -14.15 -4.51 -9.33
N ASN A 92 -13.92 -3.81 -10.45
CA ASN A 92 -13.16 -4.35 -11.59
C ASN A 92 -12.26 -3.37 -12.34
N SER A 93 -12.19 -2.09 -11.97
CA SER A 93 -11.62 -1.07 -12.86
C SER A 93 -10.19 -0.71 -12.48
N GLU A 94 -9.25 -1.04 -13.37
CA GLU A 94 -8.01 -0.28 -13.50
C GLU A 94 -8.39 1.21 -13.55
N ILE A 95 -7.79 1.99 -12.64
CA ILE A 95 -8.02 3.44 -12.47
C ILE A 95 -7.33 4.20 -13.62
N GLY A 96 -7.61 3.77 -14.85
CA GLY A 96 -7.02 4.29 -16.08
C GLY A 96 -7.89 5.37 -16.72
N THR A 97 -9.18 5.44 -16.40
CA THR A 97 -10.09 6.43 -16.95
C THR A 97 -11.18 6.75 -15.92
N LEU A 98 -10.96 7.80 -15.13
CA LEU A 98 -12.07 8.46 -14.46
C LEU A 98 -12.87 9.18 -15.56
N ASP A 99 -14.18 8.97 -15.61
CA ASP A 99 -15.01 9.73 -16.53
C ASP A 99 -15.07 11.21 -16.09
N ASP A 100 -15.35 12.11 -17.03
CA ASP A 100 -15.42 13.55 -16.76
C ASP A 100 -16.41 13.88 -15.64
N LYS A 101 -17.46 13.07 -15.50
CA LYS A 101 -18.47 13.20 -14.45
C LYS A 101 -17.88 12.94 -13.06
N THR A 102 -17.08 11.88 -12.89
CA THR A 102 -16.39 11.56 -11.64
C THR A 102 -15.35 12.61 -11.31
N ILE A 103 -14.59 13.06 -12.31
CA ILE A 103 -13.61 14.16 -12.18
C ILE A 103 -14.29 15.42 -11.65
N GLN A 104 -15.37 15.87 -12.29
CA GLN A 104 -16.10 17.07 -11.89
C GLN A 104 -16.63 16.97 -10.46
N LYS A 105 -17.20 15.83 -10.06
CA LYS A 105 -17.72 15.68 -8.69
C LYS A 105 -16.63 15.61 -7.64
N LEU A 106 -15.50 14.98 -7.94
CA LEU A 106 -14.35 14.99 -7.03
C LEU A 106 -13.76 16.40 -6.87
N GLN A 107 -13.74 17.18 -7.95
CA GLN A 107 -13.37 18.60 -7.90
C GLN A 107 -14.38 19.43 -7.09
N GLN A 108 -15.68 19.12 -7.15
CA GLN A 108 -16.72 19.81 -6.36
C GLN A 108 -16.54 19.64 -4.85
N ILE A 109 -16.05 18.48 -4.40
CA ILE A 109 -15.66 18.27 -2.98
C ILE A 109 -14.25 18.80 -2.67
N GLY A 110 -13.64 19.49 -3.64
CA GLY A 110 -12.35 20.15 -3.55
C GLY A 110 -11.17 19.19 -3.63
N ALA A 111 -11.32 17.95 -4.08
CA ALA A 111 -10.18 17.06 -4.27
C ALA A 111 -9.44 17.40 -5.58
N ASP A 112 -8.12 17.49 -5.52
CA ASP A 112 -7.24 17.64 -6.70
C ASP A 112 -6.43 16.37 -7.02
N THR A 113 -6.32 15.48 -6.03
CA THR A 113 -5.52 14.27 -6.09
C THR A 113 -6.26 13.11 -5.43
N LEU A 114 -6.09 11.91 -5.98
CA LEU A 114 -6.66 10.67 -5.45
C LEU A 114 -5.59 9.75 -4.90
N LEU A 115 -5.81 9.23 -3.70
CA LEU A 115 -5.06 8.12 -3.14
C LEU A 115 -5.88 6.83 -3.27
N THR A 116 -5.27 5.81 -3.85
CA THR A 116 -5.93 4.54 -4.12
C THR A 116 -4.90 3.45 -4.36
N GLY A 117 -5.31 2.19 -4.46
CA GLY A 117 -4.38 1.09 -4.62
C GLY A 117 -5.01 -0.29 -4.60
N LYS A 118 -4.17 -1.30 -4.33
CA LYS A 118 -4.56 -2.70 -4.35
C LYS A 118 -3.86 -3.51 -3.26
N LEU A 119 -4.64 -4.22 -2.45
CA LEU A 119 -4.16 -5.29 -1.59
C LEU A 119 -3.98 -6.54 -2.45
N ILE A 120 -2.72 -6.92 -2.66
CA ILE A 120 -2.31 -8.03 -3.54
C ILE A 120 -2.34 -9.35 -2.79
N SER A 121 -1.82 -9.38 -1.57
CA SER A 121 -1.86 -10.57 -0.70
C SER A 121 -2.10 -10.18 0.75
N PHE A 122 -2.82 -11.04 1.47
CA PHE A 122 -3.12 -10.91 2.89
C PHE A 122 -3.36 -12.29 3.47
N ASN A 123 -2.27 -12.95 3.85
CA ASN A 123 -2.25 -14.38 4.12
C ASN A 123 -1.69 -14.68 5.51
N GLN A 124 -2.14 -15.79 6.08
CA GLN A 124 -1.60 -16.37 7.30
C GLN A 124 -1.64 -17.89 7.21
N ASP A 125 -0.55 -18.55 7.56
CA ASP A 125 -0.47 -20.00 7.63
C ASP A 125 -0.25 -20.45 9.07
N PHE A 126 -0.90 -21.55 9.42
CA PHE A 126 -0.82 -22.16 10.74
C PHE A 126 -0.24 -23.57 10.67
N LYS A 127 0.55 -23.93 11.69
CA LYS A 127 0.93 -25.32 11.97
C LYS A 127 0.31 -25.72 13.30
N GLY A 128 -0.78 -26.48 13.24
CA GLY A 128 -1.62 -26.71 14.41
C GLY A 128 -2.28 -25.41 14.85
N ARG A 129 -1.92 -24.91 16.04
CA ARG A 129 -2.43 -23.63 16.57
C ARG A 129 -1.46 -22.46 16.41
N GLU A 130 -0.22 -22.73 16.01
CA GLU A 130 0.82 -21.72 15.94
C GLU A 130 0.86 -21.08 14.56
N ARG A 131 0.91 -19.75 14.50
CA ARG A 131 1.09 -19.03 13.24
C ARG A 131 2.53 -19.14 12.77
N VAL A 132 2.75 -19.79 11.64
CA VAL A 132 4.10 -20.05 11.11
C VAL A 132 4.47 -19.12 9.96
N TYR A 133 3.48 -18.48 9.35
CA TYR A 133 3.71 -17.52 8.29
C TYR A 133 2.63 -16.45 8.30
N SER A 134 3.00 -15.23 7.95
CA SER A 134 2.05 -14.18 7.59
C SER A 134 2.65 -13.26 6.55
N GLU A 135 1.80 -12.71 5.71
CA GLU A 135 2.19 -11.85 4.61
C GLU A 135 1.12 -10.79 4.36
N ALA A 136 1.58 -9.57 4.07
CA ALA A 136 0.76 -8.52 3.50
C ALA A 136 1.51 -7.87 2.34
N HIS A 137 0.83 -7.68 1.21
CA HIS A 137 1.38 -7.01 0.03
C HIS A 137 0.39 -5.95 -0.45
N LEU A 138 0.83 -4.70 -0.42
CA LEU A 138 0.01 -3.55 -0.77
C LEU A 138 0.69 -2.73 -1.85
N THR A 139 -0.13 -2.22 -2.76
CA THR A 139 0.24 -1.12 -3.65
C THR A 139 -0.62 0.09 -3.36
N ALA A 140 -0.04 1.28 -3.50
CA ALA A 140 -0.74 2.55 -3.40
C ALA A 140 -0.20 3.51 -4.47
N LYS A 141 -1.04 4.43 -4.91
CA LYS A 141 -0.68 5.48 -5.86
C LYS A 141 -1.46 6.76 -5.60
N LEU A 142 -0.81 7.88 -5.87
CA LEU A 142 -1.40 9.21 -5.93
C LEU A 142 -1.56 9.62 -7.39
N ILE A 143 -2.78 10.03 -7.74
CA ILE A 143 -3.16 10.35 -9.12
C ILE A 143 -3.74 11.76 -9.13
N ARG A 144 -3.22 12.65 -9.98
CA ARG A 144 -3.84 13.95 -10.21
C ARG A 144 -5.16 13.78 -10.94
N ILE A 145 -6.23 14.35 -10.40
CA ILE A 145 -7.58 14.21 -10.96
C ILE A 145 -7.69 14.85 -12.35
N GLU A 146 -7.09 16.01 -12.53
CA GLU A 146 -7.18 16.78 -13.78
C GLU A 146 -6.48 16.09 -14.96
N THR A 147 -5.32 15.45 -14.72
CA THR A 147 -4.48 14.92 -15.80
C THR A 147 -4.41 13.39 -15.84
N GLY A 148 -4.86 12.71 -14.79
CA GLY A 148 -4.64 11.27 -14.61
C GLY A 148 -3.19 10.89 -14.33
N GLU A 149 -2.28 11.85 -14.13
CA GLU A 149 -0.86 11.58 -13.88
C GLU A 149 -0.67 10.89 -12.53
N VAL A 150 0.04 9.76 -12.52
CA VAL A 150 0.53 9.13 -11.29
C VAL A 150 1.75 9.89 -10.80
N VAL A 151 1.58 10.68 -9.75
CA VAL A 151 2.65 11.51 -9.19
C VAL A 151 3.48 10.74 -8.16
N TRP A 152 2.88 9.79 -7.46
CA TRP A 152 3.58 8.91 -6.52
C TRP A 152 3.02 7.50 -6.57
N SER A 153 3.86 6.50 -6.36
CA SER A 153 3.43 5.12 -6.13
C SER A 153 4.34 4.39 -5.16
N ALA A 154 3.76 3.44 -4.44
CA ALA A 154 4.50 2.52 -3.59
C ALA A 154 3.99 1.09 -3.75
N GLU A 155 4.91 0.15 -3.65
CA GLU A 155 4.67 -1.28 -3.59
C GLU A 155 5.48 -1.84 -2.41
N ILE A 156 4.80 -2.37 -1.39
CA ILE A 156 5.48 -2.98 -0.25
C ILE A 156 4.88 -4.35 0.06
N LEU A 157 5.75 -5.35 0.15
CA LEU A 157 5.46 -6.69 0.63
C LEU A 157 6.26 -6.92 1.90
N LYS A 158 5.57 -7.22 3.01
CA LYS A 158 6.18 -7.65 4.27
C LYS A 158 5.70 -9.06 4.59
N SER A 159 6.64 -9.89 5.04
CA SER A 159 6.37 -11.24 5.51
C SER A 159 6.98 -11.48 6.90
N SER A 160 6.36 -12.38 7.65
CA SER A 160 6.79 -12.77 9.00
C SER A 160 6.80 -14.29 9.13
N LYS A 161 7.81 -14.79 9.84
CA LYS A 161 7.98 -16.19 10.25
C LYS A 161 8.44 -16.18 11.71
N PRO A 162 8.16 -17.24 12.49
CA PRO A 162 8.75 -17.42 13.81
C PRO A 162 10.27 -17.29 13.77
N ASP A 163 10.85 -16.70 14.81
CA ASP A 163 12.29 -16.61 15.01
C ASP A 163 12.67 -16.95 16.47
N LYS A 164 13.95 -16.77 16.83
CA LYS A 164 14.45 -17.12 18.18
C LYS A 164 13.79 -16.33 19.30
N ILE A 165 13.22 -15.16 19.00
CA ILE A 165 12.60 -14.24 19.94
C ILE A 165 11.08 -14.37 19.86
N ARG A 166 10.52 -14.37 18.64
CA ARG A 166 9.09 -14.40 18.36
C ARG A 166 8.69 -15.83 18.00
N LYS A 167 8.02 -16.51 18.93
CA LYS A 167 7.61 -17.93 18.77
C LYS A 167 6.56 -18.15 17.67
N GLU A 168 5.87 -17.08 17.25
CA GLU A 168 4.90 -17.10 16.17
C GLU A 168 5.18 -15.96 15.18
N ALA A 169 4.73 -16.12 13.93
CA ALA A 169 4.69 -15.03 12.97
C ALA A 169 3.76 -13.91 13.48
N SER A 170 4.07 -12.66 13.11
CA SER A 170 3.18 -11.52 13.36
C SER A 170 1.83 -11.66 12.68
N HIS A 171 0.81 -10.98 13.19
CA HIS A 171 -0.48 -10.88 12.52
C HIS A 171 -0.32 -10.17 11.15
N PRO A 172 -1.01 -10.61 10.09
CA PRO A 172 -0.97 -9.92 8.80
C PRO A 172 -1.50 -8.48 8.92
N GLU A 173 -2.42 -8.19 9.85
CA GLU A 173 -2.89 -6.84 10.16
C GLU A 173 -1.77 -5.93 10.71
N GLU A 174 -0.86 -6.48 11.52
CA GLU A 174 0.32 -5.74 12.00
C GLU A 174 1.23 -5.38 10.83
N LEU A 175 1.48 -6.35 9.93
CA LEU A 175 2.29 -6.15 8.73
C LEU A 175 1.68 -5.10 7.81
N LEU A 176 0.38 -5.19 7.55
CA LEU A 176 -0.35 -4.21 6.74
C LEU A 176 -0.33 -2.82 7.36
N SER A 177 -0.53 -2.71 8.68
CA SER A 177 -0.45 -1.44 9.38
C SER A 177 0.95 -0.82 9.29
N ASP A 178 1.99 -1.64 9.40
CA ASP A 178 3.38 -1.21 9.28
C ASP A 178 3.71 -0.79 7.83
N ILE A 179 3.17 -1.49 6.83
CA ILE A 179 3.25 -1.07 5.42
C ILE A 179 2.63 0.30 5.21
N ILE A 180 1.38 0.52 5.65
CA ILE A 180 0.68 1.81 5.46
C ILE A 180 1.45 2.94 6.14
N LYS A 181 1.90 2.74 7.38
CA LYS A 181 2.76 3.71 8.08
C LYS A 181 4.00 4.05 7.27
N THR A 182 4.69 3.04 6.75
CA THR A 182 5.90 3.20 5.92
C THR A 182 5.59 4.02 4.67
N MET A 183 4.51 3.70 3.95
CA MET A 183 4.07 4.42 2.76
C MET A 183 3.70 5.89 3.04
N CYS A 184 3.14 6.17 4.21
CA CYS A 184 2.75 7.53 4.59
C CYS A 184 3.94 8.41 5.03
N VAL A 185 5.08 7.84 5.44
CA VAL A 185 6.25 8.63 5.89
C VAL A 185 6.64 9.75 4.92
N PRO A 186 6.86 9.50 3.61
CA PRO A 186 7.19 10.56 2.67
C PRO A 186 6.06 11.58 2.47
N LEU A 187 4.81 11.21 2.75
CA LEU A 187 3.64 12.01 2.46
C LEU A 187 3.22 12.94 3.63
N LYS A 188 3.95 12.91 4.76
CA LYS A 188 3.62 13.71 5.95
C LYS A 188 4.35 15.05 6.04
N THR A 189 5.62 15.13 5.64
CA THR A 189 6.43 16.36 5.82
C THR A 189 7.38 16.62 4.67
N GLU A 190 7.61 17.90 4.36
CA GLU A 190 8.44 18.32 3.22
C GLU A 190 9.91 17.92 3.39
N ASN A 191 10.42 17.96 4.63
CA ASN A 191 11.80 17.58 4.94
C ASN A 191 12.09 16.09 4.74
N LYS A 192 11.15 15.21 5.14
CA LYS A 192 11.30 13.76 4.91
C LYS A 192 11.13 13.44 3.43
N PHE A 193 10.20 14.13 2.79
CA PHE A 193 9.96 14.04 1.37
C PHE A 193 11.22 14.38 0.54
N ARG A 194 11.84 15.56 0.76
CA ARG A 194 13.05 16.00 0.04
C ARG A 194 14.25 15.06 0.24
N ARG A 195 14.47 14.57 1.47
CA ARG A 195 15.56 13.61 1.77
C ARG A 195 15.45 12.30 0.98
N ILE A 196 14.23 11.84 0.69
CA ILE A 196 14.00 10.61 -0.07
C ILE A 196 14.29 10.81 -1.56
N ILE A 197 14.07 12.01 -2.09
CA ILE A 197 14.20 12.31 -3.53
C ILE A 197 15.63 12.71 -3.94
N LYS A 198 16.55 12.94 -2.98
CA LYS A 198 17.91 13.42 -3.24
C LYS A 198 17.91 14.68 -4.14
N ILE A 199 17.14 15.69 -3.73
CA ILE A 199 17.29 17.09 -4.17
C ILE A 199 17.97 17.86 -3.04
#